data_AF-A0A6S6M1N7-F1
#
_entry.id   AF-A0A6S6M1N7-F1
#
_cell.length_a   1.000
_cell.length_b   1.000
_cell.length_c   1.000
_cell.angle_alpha   90.00
_cell.angle_beta   90.00
_cell.angle_gamma   90.00
#
_symmetry.space_group_name_H-M   'P 1'
#
loop_
_entity.id
_entity.type
_entity.pdbx_description
1 polymer ?
#
loop_
_entity_poly.entity_id
_entity_poly.type
_entity_poly.pdbx_seq_one_letter_code
_entity_poly.pdbx_strand_id
1 'polypeptide(L)'
;MKASTYRILLATLSAALVAAPVFAAPWQQWRGSGGWGMGSAYQRMYDPAKVETVAGEVVVVDEVSMGKGPKKGIHLKLKTDQGTIPVHLGPSWYLERQDTRIATGDRVEVKGARADFGGKPAIIAAEVRKGDEVLILRDAAGVPAWAGWRRK
;
A
#
# COMPACT_ATOMS: atom_id res chain seq x y z
N MET A 1 43.26 75.44 5.22
CA MET A 1 42.77 75.87 6.54
C MET A 1 41.66 74.92 6.95
N LYS A 2 41.65 74.52 8.23
CA LYS A 2 40.86 73.43 8.80
C LYS A 2 39.36 73.76 8.83
N ALA A 3 38.51 72.74 8.67
CA ALA A 3 37.39 72.50 9.56
C ALA A 3 36.90 71.04 9.46
N SER A 4 36.98 70.34 10.60
CA SER A 4 36.32 69.07 10.95
C SER A 4 34.78 69.29 10.95
N THR A 5 33.85 68.33 10.85
CA THR A 5 33.65 67.13 11.70
C THR A 5 32.33 66.40 11.30
N TYR A 6 32.29 65.06 11.44
CA TYR A 6 31.15 64.18 11.89
C TYR A 6 29.83 64.11 11.06
N ARG A 7 29.04 63.03 10.90
CA ARG A 7 28.81 61.74 11.60
C ARG A 7 28.25 60.66 10.64
N ILE A 8 28.53 59.41 10.99
CA ILE A 8 27.93 58.14 10.51
C ILE A 8 26.40 58.16 10.72
N LEU A 9 25.59 57.72 9.74
CA LEU A 9 24.26 57.08 9.94
C LEU A 9 23.96 56.18 8.71
N LEU A 10 24.24 54.88 8.83
CA LEU A 10 23.28 53.78 9.02
C LEU A 10 22.38 53.45 7.81
N ALA A 11 22.65 52.27 7.24
CA ALA A 11 21.88 51.61 6.20
C ALA A 11 20.50 51.14 6.72
N THR A 12 19.48 51.29 5.89
CA THR A 12 18.23 50.53 6.01
C THR A 12 17.82 50.01 4.64
N LEU A 13 18.22 48.77 4.35
CA LEU A 13 17.69 47.98 3.24
C LEU A 13 16.38 47.35 3.74
N SER A 14 15.25 47.99 3.45
CA SER A 14 13.93 47.45 3.80
C SER A 14 13.58 46.29 2.86
N ALA A 15 13.84 45.06 3.30
CA ALA A 15 13.29 43.86 2.67
C ALA A 15 11.83 43.68 3.12
N ALA A 16 10.87 44.00 2.25
CA ALA A 16 9.46 43.70 2.48
C ALA A 16 9.21 42.18 2.27
N LEU A 17 9.09 41.44 3.37
CA LEU A 17 8.65 40.04 3.35
C LEU A 17 7.14 40.00 3.15
N VAL A 18 6.68 39.70 1.93
CA VAL A 18 5.27 39.38 1.68
C VAL A 18 5.05 37.95 2.19
N ALA A 19 4.46 37.80 3.37
CA ALA A 19 4.01 36.51 3.86
C ALA A 19 2.76 36.09 3.08
N ALA A 20 2.91 35.19 2.10
CA ALA A 20 1.78 34.55 1.46
C ALA A 20 1.10 33.63 2.49
N PRO A 21 -0.23 33.71 2.69
CA PRO A 21 -0.94 32.75 3.50
C PRO A 21 -0.89 31.39 2.78
N VAL A 22 -0.07 30.48 3.30
CA VAL A 22 -0.18 29.06 2.98
C VAL A 22 -1.54 28.63 3.48
N PHE A 23 -2.55 28.64 2.61
CA PHE A 23 -3.76 27.86 2.84
C PHE A 23 -3.30 26.42 2.96
N ALA A 24 -3.13 25.97 4.19
CA ALA A 24 -3.02 24.56 4.51
C ALA A 24 -4.30 23.93 3.96
N ALA A 25 -4.20 23.31 2.78
CA ALA A 25 -5.24 22.40 2.31
C ALA A 25 -5.56 21.48 3.49
N PRO A 26 -6.83 21.32 3.90
CA PRO A 26 -7.19 20.51 5.04
C PRO A 26 -6.54 19.14 4.82
N TRP A 27 -5.57 18.84 5.68
CA TRP A 27 -4.77 17.64 5.65
C TRP A 27 -5.70 16.47 5.40
N GLN A 28 -5.51 15.82 4.25
CA GLN A 28 -6.32 14.70 3.81
C GLN A 28 -6.54 13.78 5.00
N GLN A 29 -7.80 13.64 5.39
CA GLN A 29 -8.25 12.81 6.50
C GLN A 29 -7.45 11.52 6.50
N TRP A 30 -6.67 11.32 7.56
CA TRP A 30 -5.88 10.11 7.76
C TRP A 30 -6.82 8.91 7.71
N ARG A 31 -6.81 8.20 6.58
CA ARG A 31 -7.51 6.93 6.45
C ARG A 31 -6.71 5.94 7.30
N GLY A 32 -7.28 5.48 8.42
CA GLY A 32 -6.73 4.34 9.16
C GLY A 32 -6.58 3.11 8.25
N SER A 33 -6.18 1.96 8.78
CA SER A 33 -5.90 0.73 7.98
C SER A 33 -7.05 0.23 7.09
N GLY A 34 -8.21 0.88 7.07
CA GLY A 34 -9.29 0.61 6.12
C GLY A 34 -9.93 -0.76 6.34
N GLY A 35 -9.79 -1.34 7.53
CA GLY A 35 -10.22 -2.71 7.80
C GLY A 35 -9.20 -3.79 7.37
N TRP A 36 -8.02 -3.39 6.89
CA TRP A 36 -6.96 -4.30 6.45
C TRP A 36 -5.86 -4.52 7.49
N GLY A 37 -5.85 -3.74 8.57
CA GLY A 37 -4.79 -3.78 9.59
C GLY A 37 -4.86 -4.98 10.53
N MET A 38 -3.89 -5.03 11.45
CA MET A 38 -3.78 -6.06 12.48
C MET A 38 -5.08 -6.20 13.29
N GLY A 39 -5.51 -7.44 13.53
CA GLY A 39 -6.73 -7.73 14.29
C GLY A 39 -8.04 -7.54 13.52
N SER A 40 -7.99 -7.21 12.22
CA SER A 40 -9.20 -7.17 11.40
C SER A 40 -9.77 -8.56 11.14
N ALA A 41 -11.08 -8.64 10.82
CA ALA A 41 -11.69 -9.90 10.41
C ALA A 41 -10.96 -10.54 9.22
N TYR A 42 -10.44 -9.71 8.32
CA TYR A 42 -9.64 -10.16 7.19
C TYR A 42 -8.31 -10.79 7.61
N GLN A 43 -7.59 -10.15 8.53
CA GLN A 43 -6.32 -10.67 9.03
C GLN A 43 -6.49 -11.99 9.79
N ARG A 44 -7.57 -12.16 10.55
CA ARG A 44 -7.86 -13.41 11.28
C ARG A 44 -8.10 -14.63 10.38
N MET A 45 -8.34 -14.44 9.10
CA MET A 45 -8.48 -15.54 8.13
C MET A 45 -7.14 -16.07 7.62
N TYR A 46 -6.05 -15.34 7.83
CA TYR A 46 -4.72 -15.82 7.45
C TYR A 46 -4.19 -16.81 8.50
N ASP A 47 -3.97 -18.05 8.07
CA ASP A 47 -3.44 -19.13 8.89
C ASP A 47 -2.06 -19.56 8.35
N PRO A 48 -0.96 -19.25 9.05
CA PRO A 48 0.39 -19.64 8.63
C PRO A 48 0.57 -21.16 8.42
N ALA A 49 -0.21 -21.99 9.13
CA ALA A 49 -0.15 -23.45 8.99
C ALA A 49 -0.75 -23.95 7.66
N LYS A 50 -1.50 -23.11 6.95
CA LYS A 50 -2.13 -23.41 5.65
C LYS A 50 -1.44 -22.69 4.50
N VAL A 51 -0.20 -22.27 4.70
CA VAL A 51 0.60 -21.64 3.63
C VAL A 51 1.02 -22.68 2.62
N GLU A 52 0.72 -22.39 1.37
CA GLU A 52 1.09 -23.18 0.21
C GLU A 52 1.65 -22.25 -0.88
N THR A 53 2.32 -22.85 -1.85
CA THR A 53 2.82 -22.16 -3.04
C THR A 53 2.07 -22.68 -4.26
N VAL A 54 1.49 -21.76 -5.04
CA VAL A 54 0.78 -22.06 -6.28
C VAL A 54 1.33 -21.20 -7.41
N ALA A 55 1.58 -21.81 -8.57
CA ALA A 55 2.03 -21.10 -9.76
C ALA A 55 0.95 -21.13 -10.84
N GLY A 56 0.87 -20.07 -11.63
CA GLY A 56 -0.15 -19.97 -12.68
C GLY A 56 -0.08 -18.69 -13.49
N GLU A 57 -1.05 -18.54 -14.38
CA GLU A 57 -1.26 -17.35 -15.19
C GLU A 57 -2.37 -16.49 -14.59
N VAL A 58 -2.11 -15.19 -14.46
CA VAL A 58 -3.13 -14.23 -14.02
C VAL A 58 -4.10 -14.00 -15.17
N VAL A 59 -5.34 -14.46 -15.04
CA VAL A 59 -6.36 -14.26 -16.08
C VAL A 59 -7.21 -13.02 -15.85
N VAL A 60 -7.29 -12.54 -14.60
CA VAL A 60 -8.03 -11.31 -14.24
C VAL A 60 -7.37 -10.64 -13.04
N VAL A 61 -7.35 -9.30 -13.05
CA VAL A 61 -7.05 -8.45 -11.89
C VAL A 61 -8.29 -7.60 -11.59
N ASP A 62 -8.96 -7.88 -10.48
CA ASP A 62 -10.20 -7.23 -10.06
C ASP A 62 -9.97 -6.33 -8.83
N GLU A 63 -10.58 -5.14 -8.85
CA GLU A 63 -10.67 -4.28 -7.67
C GLU A 63 -12.02 -4.51 -6.96
N VAL A 64 -11.99 -5.02 -5.74
CA VAL A 64 -13.18 -5.43 -4.97
C VAL A 64 -13.41 -4.48 -3.80
N SER A 65 -14.64 -3.95 -3.69
CA SER A 65 -15.03 -3.09 -2.58
C SER A 65 -15.47 -3.91 -1.36
N MET A 66 -14.79 -3.73 -0.23
CA MET A 66 -15.12 -4.35 1.06
C MET A 66 -16.06 -3.45 1.88
N GLY A 67 -17.35 -3.46 1.50
CA GLY A 67 -18.42 -2.72 2.19
C GLY A 67 -18.53 -1.24 1.81
N LYS A 68 -19.08 -0.42 2.71
CA LYS A 68 -19.24 1.03 2.51
C LYS A 68 -17.93 1.76 2.85
N GLY A 69 -17.35 2.46 1.88
CA GLY A 69 -16.16 3.31 2.05
C GLY A 69 -15.02 2.99 1.08
N PRO A 70 -13.84 3.62 1.23
CA PRO A 70 -12.68 3.51 0.33
C PRO A 70 -11.90 2.18 0.50
N LYS A 71 -12.56 1.12 0.96
CA LYS A 71 -11.94 -0.15 1.36
C LYS A 71 -11.84 -1.07 0.14
N LYS A 72 -10.96 -0.72 -0.80
CA LYS A 72 -10.78 -1.51 -2.01
C LYS A 72 -9.62 -2.48 -1.86
N GLY A 73 -9.81 -3.71 -2.34
CA GLY A 73 -8.78 -4.75 -2.37
C GLY A 73 -8.53 -5.21 -3.80
N ILE A 74 -7.31 -5.62 -4.11
CA ILE A 74 -6.97 -6.21 -5.40
C ILE A 74 -6.97 -7.72 -5.28
N HIS A 75 -7.78 -8.36 -6.12
CA HIS A 75 -7.92 -9.81 -6.21
C HIS A 75 -7.49 -10.27 -7.60
N LEU A 76 -6.74 -11.35 -7.67
CA LEU A 76 -6.40 -12.03 -8.92
C LEU A 76 -7.32 -13.23 -9.11
N LYS A 77 -7.57 -13.58 -10.36
CA LYS A 77 -7.96 -14.95 -10.74
C LYS A 77 -6.71 -15.60 -11.34
N LEU A 78 -6.16 -16.57 -10.63
CA LEU A 78 -4.96 -17.29 -11.04
C LEU A 78 -5.38 -18.62 -11.65
N LYS A 79 -5.08 -18.82 -12.93
CA LYS A 79 -5.27 -20.09 -13.63
C LYS A 79 -4.08 -20.99 -13.37
N THR A 80 -4.32 -22.10 -12.67
CA THR A 80 -3.36 -23.16 -12.38
C THR A 80 -3.77 -24.45 -13.12
N ASP A 81 -2.95 -25.48 -13.02
CA ASP A 81 -3.25 -26.79 -13.60
C ASP A 81 -4.47 -27.47 -12.97
N GLN A 82 -4.84 -27.06 -11.74
CA GLN A 82 -5.99 -27.61 -11.00
C GLN A 82 -7.25 -26.76 -11.14
N GLY A 83 -7.21 -25.68 -11.93
CA GLY A 83 -8.33 -24.78 -12.16
C GLY A 83 -7.99 -23.32 -11.84
N THR A 84 -9.02 -22.48 -11.79
CA THR A 84 -8.84 -21.04 -11.48
C THR A 84 -9.12 -20.79 -10.01
N ILE A 85 -8.15 -20.23 -9.29
CA ILE A 85 -8.25 -19.91 -7.87
C ILE A 85 -8.22 -18.38 -7.65
N PRO A 86 -9.11 -17.82 -6.82
CA PRO A 86 -9.01 -16.44 -6.38
C PRO A 86 -7.80 -16.24 -5.46
N VAL A 87 -7.03 -15.19 -5.71
CA VAL A 87 -5.89 -14.79 -4.88
C VAL A 87 -6.11 -13.36 -4.40
N HIS A 88 -6.11 -13.12 -3.11
CA HIS A 88 -6.30 -11.79 -2.55
C HIS A 88 -4.94 -11.18 -2.17
N LEU A 89 -4.58 -10.07 -2.81
CA LEU A 89 -3.28 -9.43 -2.61
C LEU A 89 -3.28 -8.46 -1.44
N GLY A 90 -4.36 -7.73 -1.25
CA GLY A 90 -4.45 -6.71 -0.20
C GLY A 90 -5.05 -5.42 -0.70
N PRO A 91 -4.89 -4.32 0.06
CA PRO A 91 -5.52 -3.06 -0.27
C PRO A 91 -4.94 -2.42 -1.54
N SER A 92 -5.80 -1.83 -2.37
CA SER A 92 -5.38 -1.17 -3.63
C SER A 92 -4.34 -0.07 -3.38
N TRP A 93 -4.56 0.78 -2.38
CA TRP A 93 -3.67 1.88 -2.03
C TRP A 93 -2.23 1.45 -1.67
N TYR A 94 -2.04 0.22 -1.18
CA TYR A 94 -0.72 -0.32 -0.87
C TYR A 94 -0.03 -0.78 -2.15
N LEU A 95 -0.77 -1.50 -3.01
CA LEU A 95 -0.27 -2.06 -4.26
C LEU A 95 0.06 -1.00 -5.31
N GLU A 96 -0.71 0.09 -5.36
CA GLU A 96 -0.44 1.26 -6.21
C GLU A 96 0.93 1.90 -5.95
N ARG A 97 1.50 1.68 -4.75
CA ARG A 97 2.77 2.28 -4.31
C ARG A 97 3.97 1.35 -4.42
N GLN A 98 3.75 0.09 -4.79
CA GLN A 98 4.84 -0.85 -5.01
C GLN A 98 5.50 -0.56 -6.35
N ASP A 99 6.62 -1.18 -6.66
CA ASP A 99 7.20 -1.14 -8.02
C ASP A 99 6.70 -2.32 -8.86
N THR A 100 6.60 -3.50 -8.23
CA THR A 100 6.03 -4.70 -8.85
C THR A 100 4.58 -4.48 -9.25
N ARG A 101 4.31 -4.51 -10.56
CA ARG A 101 2.95 -4.48 -11.13
C ARG A 101 2.58 -5.88 -11.59
N ILE A 102 1.41 -6.36 -11.17
CA ILE A 102 0.83 -7.62 -11.66
C ILE A 102 -0.32 -7.28 -12.61
N ALA A 103 -0.30 -7.86 -13.79
CA ALA A 103 -1.29 -7.65 -14.85
C ALA A 103 -1.84 -8.98 -15.37
N THR A 104 -2.96 -8.92 -16.08
CA THR A 104 -3.49 -10.06 -16.82
C THR A 104 -2.46 -10.55 -17.86
N GLY A 105 -2.27 -11.86 -17.95
CA GLY A 105 -1.27 -12.53 -18.78
C GLY A 105 0.05 -12.79 -18.07
N ASP A 106 0.30 -12.19 -16.89
CA ASP A 106 1.51 -12.46 -16.13
C ASP A 106 1.52 -13.89 -15.59
N ARG A 107 2.69 -14.54 -15.70
CA ARG A 107 2.94 -15.80 -15.00
C ARG A 107 3.58 -15.50 -13.66
N VAL A 108 2.94 -15.97 -12.59
CA VAL A 108 3.35 -15.68 -11.21
C VAL A 108 3.41 -16.94 -10.37
N GLU A 109 4.27 -16.91 -9.37
CA GLU A 109 4.27 -17.83 -8.24
C GLU A 109 3.75 -17.09 -7.01
N VAL A 110 2.73 -17.65 -6.36
CA VAL A 110 2.09 -17.06 -5.19
C VAL A 110 2.34 -17.97 -4.01
N LYS A 111 2.96 -17.42 -2.96
CA LYS A 111 3.02 -18.04 -1.64
C LYS A 111 1.97 -17.39 -0.75
N GLY A 112 1.05 -18.16 -0.19
CA GLY A 112 -0.05 -17.62 0.61
C GLY A 112 -0.83 -18.67 1.37
N ALA A 113 -1.67 -18.21 2.30
CA ALA A 113 -2.50 -19.10 3.11
C ALA A 113 -3.84 -19.36 2.45
N ARG A 114 -4.24 -20.64 2.38
CA ARG A 114 -5.57 -21.02 1.92
C ARG A 114 -6.63 -20.70 2.98
N ALA A 115 -7.65 -19.96 2.59
CA ALA A 115 -8.75 -19.54 3.45
C ALA A 115 -10.11 -19.77 2.76
N ASP A 116 -11.15 -19.96 3.58
CA ASP A 116 -12.53 -20.11 3.13
C ASP A 116 -13.31 -18.81 3.32
N PHE A 117 -13.96 -18.35 2.25
CA PHE A 117 -14.80 -17.17 2.23
C PHE A 117 -16.26 -17.57 1.97
N GLY A 118 -16.91 -18.18 2.96
CA GLY A 118 -18.32 -18.58 2.86
C GLY A 118 -18.54 -19.76 1.92
N GLY A 119 -17.72 -20.81 2.06
CA GLY A 119 -17.72 -22.00 1.21
C GLY A 119 -16.96 -21.84 -0.10
N LYS A 120 -16.24 -20.72 -0.28
CA LYS A 120 -15.45 -20.44 -1.48
C LYS A 120 -13.96 -20.34 -1.09
N PRO A 121 -13.10 -21.25 -1.57
CA PRO A 121 -11.68 -21.20 -1.27
C PRO A 121 -11.00 -20.04 -2.01
N ALA A 122 -10.06 -19.39 -1.34
CA ALA A 122 -9.16 -18.39 -1.91
C ALA A 122 -7.78 -18.46 -1.24
N ILE A 123 -6.76 -17.91 -1.89
CA ILE A 123 -5.43 -17.74 -1.31
C ILE A 123 -5.28 -16.30 -0.85
N ILE A 124 -4.96 -16.10 0.43
CA ILE A 124 -4.51 -14.81 0.93
C ILE A 124 -2.99 -14.75 0.74
N ALA A 125 -2.53 -13.93 -0.21
CA ALA A 125 -1.12 -13.88 -0.57
C ALA A 125 -0.26 -13.30 0.56
N ALA A 126 0.90 -13.90 0.76
CA ALA A 126 1.99 -13.37 1.56
C ALA A 126 3.12 -12.83 0.66
N GLU A 127 3.35 -13.50 -0.47
CA GLU A 127 4.34 -13.13 -1.46
C GLU A 127 3.84 -13.49 -2.86
N VAL A 128 4.13 -12.63 -3.84
CA VAL A 128 3.91 -12.90 -5.26
C VAL A 128 5.20 -12.64 -6.01
N ARG A 129 5.70 -13.65 -6.72
CA ARG A 129 6.90 -13.58 -7.55
C ARG A 129 6.52 -13.57 -9.02
N LYS A 130 7.04 -12.59 -9.78
CA LYS A 130 6.85 -12.43 -11.23
C LYS A 130 8.21 -12.23 -11.87
N GLY A 131 8.75 -13.27 -12.50
CA GLY A 131 10.15 -13.26 -12.96
C GLY A 131 11.10 -13.04 -11.78
N ASP A 132 11.87 -11.96 -11.82
CA ASP A 132 12.79 -11.57 -10.74
C ASP A 132 12.19 -10.57 -9.75
N GLU A 133 11.00 -10.04 -10.03
CA GLU A 133 10.28 -9.14 -9.14
C GLU A 133 9.58 -9.93 -8.04
N VAL A 134 9.71 -9.48 -6.79
CA VAL A 134 9.05 -10.08 -5.62
C VAL A 134 8.21 -9.01 -4.92
N LEU A 135 6.92 -9.27 -4.81
CA LEU A 135 5.97 -8.46 -4.06
C LEU A 135 5.69 -9.10 -2.70
N ILE A 136 6.26 -8.51 -1.65
CA ILE A 136 6.03 -8.94 -0.26
C ILE A 136 4.81 -8.23 0.31
N LEU A 137 3.85 -9.01 0.79
CA LEU A 137 2.55 -8.56 1.31
C LEU A 137 2.40 -8.86 2.80
N ARG A 138 3.01 -9.95 3.28
CA ARG A 138 2.98 -10.38 4.68
C ARG A 138 4.31 -10.98 5.11
N ASP A 139 4.61 -10.89 6.40
CA ASP A 139 5.72 -11.63 7.00
C ASP A 139 5.36 -13.10 7.30
N ALA A 140 6.32 -13.85 7.86
CA ALA A 140 6.13 -15.25 8.21
C ALA A 140 5.06 -15.50 9.29
N ALA A 141 4.74 -14.49 10.11
CA ALA A 141 3.68 -14.53 11.10
C ALA A 141 2.32 -14.09 10.53
N GLY A 142 2.24 -13.76 9.24
CA GLY A 142 1.03 -13.29 8.56
C GLY A 142 0.73 -11.81 8.80
N VAL A 143 1.63 -11.08 9.46
CA VAL A 143 1.49 -9.64 9.68
C VAL A 143 1.56 -8.96 8.32
N PRO A 144 0.52 -8.22 7.91
CA PRO A 144 0.57 -7.53 6.64
C PRO A 144 1.60 -6.41 6.67
N ALA A 145 2.28 -6.18 5.55
CA ALA A 145 3.24 -5.07 5.40
C ALA A 145 2.59 -3.68 5.59
N TRP A 146 1.26 -3.61 5.49
CA TRP A 146 0.47 -2.42 5.81
C TRP A 146 -0.07 -2.38 7.25
N ALA A 147 0.16 -3.40 8.09
CA ALA A 147 -0.13 -3.31 9.52
C ALA A 147 0.89 -2.36 10.16
N GLY A 148 0.39 -1.34 10.84
CA GLY A 148 1.27 -0.38 11.51
C GLY A 148 1.84 0.68 10.58
N TRP A 149 1.16 1.04 9.48
CA TRP A 149 1.41 2.31 8.78
C TRP A 149 1.09 3.50 9.71
N ARG A 150 2.00 3.74 10.66
CA ARG A 150 2.31 4.99 11.33
C ARG A 150 3.77 5.25 10.98
N ARG A 151 4.04 6.46 10.50
CA ARG A 151 5.36 6.86 10.04
C ARG A 151 6.40 6.67 11.16
N LYS A 152 7.62 6.26 10.79
CA LYS A 152 8.81 6.90 11.36
C LYS A 152 8.81 8.36 10.93
#